data_AF-A0AAW2UTK6-F1
#
_entry.id   AF-A0AAW2UTK6-F1
#
_cell.length_a   1.000
_cell.length_b   1.000
_cell.length_c   1.000
_cell.angle_alpha   90.00
_cell.angle_beta   90.00
_cell.angle_gamma   90.00
#
_symmetry.space_group_name_H-M   'P 1'
#
loop_
_entity.id
_entity.type
_entity.pdbx_description
1 polymer ?
#
loop_
_entity_poly.entity_id
_entity_poly.type
_entity_poly.pdbx_seq_one_letter_code
_entity_poly.pdbx_strand_id
1 'polypeptide(L)'
;MVGEWLKIPDNATPFPHRAGNLYKMHHMVFWEAKDADNADKYISWVRKLSDCVTPYVTKSPRGAYFDYRDLDIGVNNNEGPISVETASLG
;
A
#
# COMPACT_ATOMS: atom_id res chain seq x y z
N MET A 1 24.09 1.95 15.52
CA MET A 1 24.30 2.05 14.06
C MET A 1 23.00 2.58 13.45
N VAL A 2 23.03 3.78 12.88
CA VAL A 2 21.87 4.33 12.15
C VAL A 2 21.94 3.79 10.73
N GLY A 3 20.91 3.06 10.28
CA GLY A 3 20.89 2.52 8.91
C GLY A 3 21.01 3.65 7.88
N GLU A 4 21.76 3.44 6.81
CA GLU A 4 22.04 4.48 5.79
C GLU A 4 20.76 5.07 5.18
N TRP A 5 19.70 4.27 5.09
CA TRP A 5 18.39 4.69 4.62
C TRP A 5 17.76 5.84 5.41
N LEU A 6 18.05 5.95 6.71
CA LEU A 6 17.56 7.05 7.57
C LEU A 6 18.25 8.39 7.30
N LYS A 7 19.38 8.38 6.57
CA LYS A 7 20.14 9.60 6.24
C LYS A 7 19.71 10.23 4.92
N ILE A 8 18.91 9.52 4.11
CA ILE A 8 18.44 9.99 2.82
C ILE A 8 17.20 10.87 3.06
N PRO A 9 17.16 12.13 2.57
CA PRO A 9 15.97 12.96 2.62
C PRO A 9 14.76 12.27 1.97
N ASP A 10 13.56 12.51 2.50
CA ASP A 10 12.29 11.97 1.98
C ASP A 10 11.99 12.41 0.54
N ASN A 11 12.49 13.57 0.13
CA ASN A 11 12.35 14.11 -1.21
C ASN A 11 13.51 13.77 -2.18
N ALA A 12 14.52 13.03 -1.74
CA ALA A 12 15.68 12.70 -2.58
C ALA A 12 15.34 11.75 -3.74
N THR A 13 14.24 11.01 -3.60
CA THR A 13 13.69 10.07 -4.59
C THR A 13 12.17 10.05 -4.48
N PRO A 14 11.43 9.54 -5.48
CA PRO A 14 9.98 9.32 -5.37
C PRO A 14 9.53 8.34 -4.26
N PHE A 15 10.45 7.72 -3.53
CA PHE A 15 10.17 6.89 -2.35
C PHE A 15 10.35 7.69 -1.05
N PRO A 16 9.25 8.21 -0.45
CA PRO A 16 9.32 9.19 0.64
C PRO A 16 9.45 8.57 2.03
N HIS A 17 9.17 7.28 2.18
CA HIS A 17 9.26 6.59 3.46
C HIS A 17 10.74 6.52 3.85
N ARG A 18 11.18 7.38 4.77
CA ARG A 18 12.57 7.49 5.27
C ARG A 18 12.56 7.63 6.80
N ALA A 19 13.41 8.49 7.36
CA ALA A 19 13.45 8.81 8.78
C ALA A 19 12.04 9.06 9.35
N GLY A 20 11.77 8.50 10.54
CA GLY A 20 10.44 8.50 11.16
C GLY A 20 9.61 7.23 10.91
N ASN A 21 9.92 6.46 9.86
CA ASN A 21 9.31 5.15 9.64
C ASN A 21 10.20 4.04 10.24
N LEU A 22 9.62 3.20 11.11
CA LEU A 22 10.37 2.13 11.79
C LEU A 22 10.55 0.88 10.91
N TYR A 23 9.48 0.47 10.24
CA TYR A 23 9.45 -0.68 9.34
C TYR A 23 8.26 -0.59 8.38
N LYS A 24 8.28 -1.40 7.32
CA LYS A 24 7.15 -1.63 6.41
C LYS A 24 6.53 -2.99 6.72
N MET A 25 5.21 -3.08 6.70
CA MET A 25 4.48 -4.35 6.86
C MET A 25 3.77 -4.71 5.55
N HIS A 26 3.91 -5.96 5.11
CA HIS A 26 3.19 -6.48 3.94
C HIS A 26 2.14 -7.49 4.41
N HIS A 27 0.86 -7.20 4.17
CA HIS A 27 -0.23 -8.12 4.47
C HIS A 27 -0.43 -9.05 3.28
N MET A 28 -0.16 -10.34 3.47
CA MET A 28 -0.29 -11.33 2.41
C MET A 28 -1.11 -12.52 2.88
N VAL A 29 -1.99 -12.98 2.01
CA VAL A 29 -2.67 -14.27 2.10
C VAL A 29 -2.33 -15.01 0.82
N PHE A 30 -1.74 -16.20 0.95
CA PHE A 30 -1.43 -17.07 -0.18
C PHE A 30 -2.41 -18.24 -0.20
N TRP A 31 -2.82 -18.64 -1.39
CA TRP A 31 -3.63 -19.84 -1.61
C TRP A 31 -3.16 -20.54 -2.88
N GLU A 32 -3.48 -21.83 -3.00
CA GLU A 32 -3.13 -22.62 -4.18
C GLU A 32 -4.17 -22.42 -5.28
N ALA A 33 -3.78 -22.69 -6.54
CA ALA A 33 -4.68 -22.55 -7.68
C ALA A 33 -5.96 -23.40 -7.55
N LYS A 34 -5.87 -24.57 -6.89
CA LYS A 34 -7.03 -25.44 -6.62
C LYS A 34 -8.08 -24.79 -5.71
N ASP A 35 -7.70 -23.78 -4.95
CA ASP A 35 -8.55 -23.06 -4.00
C ASP A 35 -9.06 -21.72 -4.57
N ALA A 36 -8.84 -21.45 -5.86
CA ALA A 36 -9.18 -20.16 -6.48
C ALA A 36 -10.68 -19.81 -6.37
N ASP A 37 -11.57 -20.80 -6.33
CA ASP A 37 -13.01 -20.59 -6.12
C ASP A 37 -13.33 -19.95 -4.76
N ASN A 38 -12.39 -19.99 -3.80
CA ASN A 38 -12.50 -19.34 -2.50
C ASN A 38 -11.81 -17.95 -2.45
N ALA A 39 -11.47 -17.34 -3.59
CA ALA A 39 -10.75 -16.06 -3.64
C ALA A 39 -11.37 -14.98 -2.76
N ASP A 40 -12.70 -14.81 -2.80
CA ASP A 40 -13.41 -13.80 -2.00
C ASP A 40 -13.17 -13.96 -0.50
N LYS A 41 -13.07 -15.20 -0.02
CA LYS A 41 -12.76 -15.50 1.37
C LYS A 41 -11.35 -15.03 1.72
N TYR A 42 -10.34 -15.35 0.90
CA TYR A 42 -8.95 -14.95 1.14
C TYR A 42 -8.77 -13.43 1.06
N ILE A 43 -9.42 -12.79 0.09
CA ILE A 43 -9.48 -11.33 -0.03
C ILE A 43 -10.15 -10.71 1.22
N SER A 44 -11.24 -11.29 1.72
CA SER A 44 -11.87 -10.81 2.95
C SER A 44 -10.95 -10.89 4.17
N TRP A 45 -10.04 -11.88 4.22
CA TRP A 45 -9.09 -12.04 5.32
C TRP A 45 -8.02 -10.96 5.31
N VAL A 46 -7.41 -10.68 4.15
CA VAL A 46 -6.37 -9.65 4.06
C VAL A 46 -6.95 -8.25 4.32
N ARG A 47 -8.18 -7.98 3.90
CA ARG A 47 -8.90 -6.74 4.22
C ARG A 47 -9.15 -6.60 5.72
N LYS A 48 -9.67 -7.65 6.38
CA LYS A 48 -9.84 -7.68 7.85
C LYS A 48 -8.53 -7.47 8.62
N LEU A 49 -7.43 -8.07 8.14
CA LEU A 49 -6.10 -7.85 8.71
C LEU A 49 -5.69 -6.38 8.55
N SER A 50 -5.89 -5.81 7.36
CA SER A 50 -5.61 -4.40 7.06
C SER A 50 -6.40 -3.44 7.97
N ASP A 51 -7.68 -3.74 8.21
CA ASP A 51 -8.54 -2.98 9.12
C ASP A 51 -8.05 -3.06 10.56
N CYS A 52 -7.72 -4.27 11.02
CA CYS A 52 -7.27 -4.53 12.39
C CYS A 52 -6.00 -3.74 12.76
N VAL A 53 -5.09 -3.55 11.81
CA VAL A 53 -3.84 -2.81 12.07
C VAL A 53 -3.95 -1.29 11.86
N THR A 54 -5.07 -0.80 11.31
CA THR A 54 -5.32 0.63 11.02
C THR A 54 -4.92 1.58 12.16
N PRO A 55 -5.26 1.35 13.45
CA PRO A 55 -4.91 2.30 14.51
C PRO A 55 -3.41 2.34 14.87
N TYR A 56 -2.61 1.40 14.37
CA TYR A 56 -1.20 1.24 14.75
C TYR A 56 -0.21 1.63 13.63
N VAL A 57 -0.70 1.97 12.45
CA VAL A 57 0.11 2.35 11.29
C VAL A 57 0.07 3.87 11.05
N THR A 58 0.86 4.34 10.09
CA THR A 58 0.85 5.73 9.63
C THR A 58 -0.58 6.20 9.29
N LYS A 59 -0.88 7.47 9.59
CA LYS A 59 -2.17 8.10 9.35
C LYS A 59 -2.00 9.49 8.73
N SER A 60 -2.99 9.91 7.93
CA SER A 60 -3.05 11.23 7.29
C SER A 60 -1.83 11.60 6.42
N PRO A 61 -1.51 10.82 5.36
CA PRO A 61 -2.21 9.65 4.84
C PRO A 61 -1.72 8.32 5.43
N ARG A 62 -2.47 7.23 5.20
CA ARG A 62 -1.97 5.87 5.43
C ARG A 62 -0.94 5.54 4.35
N GLY A 63 0.33 5.40 4.74
CA GLY A 63 1.42 5.14 3.81
C GLY A 63 1.28 3.79 3.11
N ALA A 64 1.53 3.79 1.80
CA ALA A 64 1.56 2.60 0.95
C ALA A 64 2.87 2.55 0.16
N TYR A 65 3.22 1.36 -0.35
CA TYR A 65 4.41 1.16 -1.18
C TYR A 65 4.01 0.84 -2.61
N PHE A 66 4.54 1.62 -3.57
CA PHE A 66 4.15 1.54 -4.98
C PHE A 66 4.28 0.12 -5.58
N ASP A 67 5.35 -0.61 -5.27
CA ASP A 67 5.54 -1.96 -5.85
C ASP A 67 4.59 -3.02 -5.24
N TYR A 68 3.92 -2.70 -4.13
CA TYR A 68 2.85 -3.52 -3.55
C TYR A 68 1.51 -2.93 -3.97
N ARG A 69 1.16 -3.14 -5.25
CA ARG A 69 -0.05 -2.56 -5.84
C ARG A 69 -1.30 -3.03 -5.11
N ASP A 70 -2.04 -2.05 -4.60
CA ASP A 70 -3.30 -2.24 -3.90
C ASP A 70 -4.37 -1.39 -4.59
N LEU A 71 -5.32 -2.06 -5.26
CA LEU A 71 -6.42 -1.40 -5.96
C LEU A 71 -7.53 -0.96 -4.99
N ASP A 72 -7.53 -1.44 -3.74
CA ASP A 72 -8.51 -1.02 -2.73
C ASP A 72 -8.23 0.41 -2.22
N ILE A 73 -7.03 0.97 -2.47
CA ILE A 73 -6.68 2.36 -2.14
C ILE A 73 -7.30 3.37 -3.12
N GLY A 74 -7.72 2.91 -4.29
CA GLY A 74 -8.34 3.73 -5.32
C GLY A 74 -7.77 3.45 -6.71
N VAL A 75 -8.54 3.81 -7.72
CA VAL A 75 -8.18 3.69 -9.13
C VAL A 75 -8.48 5.01 -9.84
N ASN A 76 -7.72 5.32 -10.90
CA ASN A 76 -8.03 6.48 -11.74
C ASN A 76 -9.35 6.26 -12.49
N ASN A 77 -10.03 7.35 -12.85
CA ASN A 77 -11.17 7.29 -13.76
C ASN A 77 -10.70 6.83 -15.15
N ASN A 78 -11.30 5.75 -15.66
CA ASN A 78 -10.95 5.16 -16.96
C ASN A 78 -11.60 5.90 -18.16
N GLU A 79 -12.17 7.08 -17.92
CA GLU A 79 -12.82 7.89 -18.96
C GLU A 79 -11.83 8.91 -19.52
N GLY A 80 -11.21 8.58 -20.65
CA GLY A 80 -10.31 9.47 -21.39
C GLY A 80 -8.84 9.42 -20.94
N PRO A 81 -8.00 10.35 -21.44
CA PRO A 81 -6.58 10.38 -21.13
C PRO A 81 -6.31 10.65 -19.64
N ILE A 82 -5.50 9.79 -19.03
CA ILE A 82 -5.03 9.97 -17.65
C ILE A 82 -3.77 10.86 -17.67
N SER A 83 -3.81 11.96 -16.93
CA SER A 83 -2.67 12.84 -16.64
C SER A 83 -2.53 13.03 -15.13
N VAL A 84 -1.46 13.67 -14.67
CA VAL A 84 -1.26 13.96 -13.24
C VAL A 84 -2.39 14.83 -12.70
N GLU A 85 -2.91 15.73 -13.53
CA GLU A 85 -3.97 16.68 -13.19
C GLU A 85 -5.36 16.02 -13.18
N THR A 86 -5.56 14.96 -13.97
CA THR A 86 -6.82 14.22 -14.03
C THR A 86 -6.84 12.97 -13.16
N ALA A 87 -5.70 12.59 -12.57
CA ALA A 87 -5.59 11.51 -11.61
C ALA A 87 -6.29 11.90 -10.29
N SER A 88 -7.39 11.23 -10.00
CA SER A 88 -8.07 11.31 -8.71
C SER A 88 -7.87 9.99 -7.96
N LEU A 89 -7.49 10.06 -6.69
CA LEU A 89 -7.72 8.94 -5.77
C LEU A 89 -9.24 8.83 -5.60
N GLY A 90 -9.79 7.64 -5.85
CA GLY A 90 -11.21 7.35 -5.67
C GLY A 90 -11.71 7.60 -4.25
#